data_AF-A0A938SQZ5-F1
#
_entry.id   AF-A0A938SQZ5-F1
#
_cell.length_a   1.000
_cell.length_b   1.000
_cell.length_c   1.000
_cell.angle_alpha   90.00
_cell.angle_beta   90.00
_cell.angle_gamma   90.00
#
_symmetry.space_group_name_H-M   'P 1'
#
loop_
_entity.id
_entity.type
_entity.pdbx_description
1 polymer ?
#
loop_
_entity_poly.entity_id
_entity_poly.type
_entity_poly.pdbx_seq_one_letter_code
_entity_poly.pdbx_strand_id
1 'polypeptide(L)'
;MIAWWPGTVPAGTTCEELTTTLDLLPTFAGLAGIPVEQPSALAGTRLTWRDSHLSVDGYDVRPLLFGERGARSPYRAFYYYYGDQLQAVRSGPWKLFVPLKRFSRHPHFRAGAGDSPLLLNVAENPGSTVNLAERHPDVVRSLMTLADEARRELGDAGVRGTGQRKPGQIADPTPRTLTRPAAATERGTDNPVRPTRPDGQECPSCEMGSPRARPIGQYPCESRHQTNSHTNCRRPFFGTVVSVC
;
A
#
# COMPACT_ATOMS: atom_id res chain seq x y z
N MET A 1 -4.68 -2.98 -0.01
CA MET A 1 -4.21 -2.60 -1.36
C MET A 1 -5.24 -3.08 -2.37
N ILE A 2 -5.48 -2.33 -3.45
CA ILE A 2 -6.29 -2.79 -4.58
C ILE A 2 -5.38 -2.78 -5.81
N ALA A 3 -5.38 -3.87 -6.58
CA ALA A 3 -4.69 -3.97 -7.86
C ALA A 3 -5.75 -4.17 -8.96
N TRP A 4 -5.58 -3.51 -10.10
CA TRP A 4 -6.52 -3.59 -11.21
C TRP A 4 -5.77 -3.63 -12.53
N TRP A 5 -5.94 -4.71 -13.27
CA TRP A 5 -5.37 -4.89 -14.61
C TRP A 5 -6.23 -5.88 -15.40
N PRO A 6 -7.16 -5.40 -16.25
CA PRO A 6 -8.03 -6.27 -17.04
C PRO A 6 -7.26 -7.28 -17.87
N GLY A 7 -7.73 -8.53 -17.88
CA GLY A 7 -7.09 -9.63 -18.59
C GLY A 7 -5.81 -10.18 -17.93
N THR A 8 -5.33 -9.58 -16.84
CA THR A 8 -4.09 -10.00 -16.15
C THR A 8 -4.32 -10.29 -14.67
N VAL A 9 -4.89 -9.34 -13.92
CA VAL A 9 -5.27 -9.54 -12.52
C VAL A 9 -6.69 -10.12 -12.46
N PRO A 10 -6.91 -11.27 -11.80
CA PRO A 10 -8.24 -11.89 -11.71
C PRO A 10 -9.27 -10.99 -11.01
N ALA A 11 -10.37 -10.70 -11.71
CA ALA A 11 -11.42 -9.82 -11.20
C ALA A 11 -12.16 -10.44 -9.99
N GLY A 12 -12.52 -9.60 -9.01
CA GLY A 12 -13.33 -10.00 -7.86
C GLY A 12 -12.66 -10.98 -6.89
N THR A 13 -11.33 -11.12 -6.95
CA THR A 13 -10.58 -12.01 -6.07
C THR A 13 -10.01 -11.29 -4.86
N THR A 14 -9.73 -12.04 -3.80
CA THR A 14 -9.06 -11.56 -2.59
C THR A 14 -7.78 -12.37 -2.35
N CYS A 15 -6.77 -11.72 -1.78
CA CYS A 15 -5.51 -12.33 -1.38
C CYS A 15 -5.16 -11.85 0.04
N GLU A 16 -5.02 -12.79 0.97
CA GLU A 16 -4.74 -12.50 2.39
C GLU A 16 -3.24 -12.57 2.73
N GLU A 17 -2.41 -12.93 1.75
CA GLU A 17 -0.96 -12.94 1.87
C GLU A 17 -0.41 -11.53 2.13
N LEU A 18 0.66 -11.47 2.93
CA LEU A 18 1.31 -10.20 3.26
C LEU A 18 1.99 -9.59 2.03
N THR A 19 1.66 -8.33 1.75
CA THR A 19 2.37 -7.46 0.81
C THR A 19 2.69 -6.13 1.48
N THR A 20 3.68 -5.42 0.95
CA THR A 20 4.16 -4.16 1.50
C THR A 20 4.36 -3.14 0.38
N THR A 21 4.45 -1.86 0.73
CA THR A 21 4.78 -0.81 -0.25
C THR A 21 6.19 -0.99 -0.84
N LEU A 22 7.08 -1.70 -0.15
CA LEU A 22 8.44 -2.00 -0.63
C LEU A 22 8.40 -2.88 -1.88
N ASP A 23 7.35 -3.70 -2.04
CA ASP A 23 7.19 -4.64 -3.15
C ASP A 23 6.90 -3.96 -4.48
N LEU A 24 6.43 -2.70 -4.46
CA LEU A 24 6.07 -1.97 -5.68
C LEU A 24 7.26 -1.83 -6.62
N LEU A 25 8.42 -1.44 -6.09
CA LEU A 25 9.63 -1.24 -6.89
C LEU A 25 10.07 -2.53 -7.62
N PRO A 26 10.35 -3.65 -6.94
CA PRO A 26 10.76 -4.89 -7.61
C PRO A 26 9.66 -5.49 -8.49
N THR A 27 8.39 -5.38 -8.11
CA THR A 27 7.26 -5.84 -8.94
C THR A 27 7.20 -5.07 -10.26
N PHE A 28 7.27 -3.73 -10.22
CA PHE A 28 7.26 -2.91 -11.44
C PHE A 28 8.52 -3.09 -12.28
N ALA A 29 9.68 -3.30 -11.64
CA ALA A 29 10.90 -3.66 -12.36
C ALA A 29 10.72 -4.97 -13.14
N GLY A 30 10.17 -6.01 -12.50
CA GLY A 30 9.86 -7.28 -13.15
C GLY A 30 8.86 -7.14 -14.30
N LEU A 31 7.83 -6.28 -14.16
CA LEU A 31 6.89 -5.97 -15.25
C LEU A 31 7.56 -5.23 -16.42
N ALA A 32 8.56 -4.40 -16.14
CA ALA A 32 9.34 -3.69 -17.16
C ALA A 32 10.41 -4.57 -17.84
N GLY A 33 10.47 -5.86 -17.52
CA GLY A 33 11.44 -6.80 -18.10
C GLY A 33 12.84 -6.69 -17.49
N ILE A 34 12.99 -6.02 -16.34
CA ILE A 34 14.26 -5.97 -15.61
C ILE A 34 14.47 -7.32 -14.89
N PRO A 35 15.65 -7.95 -14.96
CA PRO A 35 15.94 -9.15 -14.20
C PRO A 35 15.79 -8.93 -12.69
N VAL A 36 15.00 -9.79 -12.06
CA VAL A 36 14.70 -9.79 -10.62
C VAL A 36 15.21 -11.10 -10.04
N GLU A 37 16.10 -11.01 -9.06
CA GLU A 37 16.57 -12.16 -8.30
C GLU A 37 16.18 -12.00 -6.83
N GLN A 38 15.92 -13.09 -6.12
CA GLN A 38 15.56 -13.07 -4.70
C GLN A 38 16.66 -13.75 -3.89
N PRO A 39 17.73 -13.03 -3.49
CA PRO A 39 18.94 -13.65 -2.96
C PRO A 39 18.84 -14.07 -1.49
N SER A 40 17.95 -13.45 -0.70
CA SER A 40 17.81 -13.78 0.73
C SER A 40 16.45 -13.32 1.30
N ALA A 41 16.11 -13.81 2.49
CA ALA A 41 14.88 -13.45 3.19
C ALA A 41 14.90 -12.08 3.90
N LEU A 42 16.07 -11.42 4.01
CA LEU A 42 16.23 -10.10 4.65
C LEU A 42 16.53 -9.01 3.62
N ALA A 43 17.45 -9.27 2.70
CA ALA A 43 17.61 -8.48 1.47
C ALA A 43 16.71 -9.09 0.38
N GLY A 44 15.45 -8.67 0.34
CA GLY A 44 14.38 -9.33 -0.38
C GLY A 44 14.66 -9.57 -1.88
N THR A 45 14.92 -8.50 -2.63
CA THR A 45 15.16 -8.57 -4.08
C THR A 45 16.48 -7.91 -4.48
N ARG A 46 17.19 -8.54 -5.41
CA ARG A 46 18.29 -7.93 -6.16
C ARG A 46 17.84 -7.61 -7.58
N LEU A 47 17.93 -6.34 -7.92
CA LEU A 47 17.64 -5.80 -9.25
C LEU A 47 18.95 -5.57 -10.00
N THR A 48 18.98 -5.92 -11.28
CA THR A 48 20.13 -5.63 -12.16
C THR A 48 19.75 -4.55 -13.16
N TRP A 49 20.36 -3.36 -13.05
CA TRP A 49 20.09 -2.22 -13.93
C TRP A 49 21.38 -1.55 -14.39
N ARG A 50 21.58 -1.45 -15.71
CA ARG A 50 22.74 -0.81 -16.37
C ARG A 50 24.07 -1.15 -15.67
N ASP A 51 24.35 -2.45 -15.57
CA ASP A 51 25.56 -3.05 -14.98
C ASP A 51 25.74 -2.85 -13.46
N SER A 52 24.70 -2.35 -12.77
CA SER A 52 24.68 -2.23 -11.31
C SER A 52 23.71 -3.23 -10.68
N HIS A 53 24.09 -3.77 -9.52
CA HIS A 53 23.21 -4.57 -8.68
C HIS A 53 22.70 -3.74 -7.52
N LEU A 54 21.37 -3.64 -7.40
CA LEU A 54 20.71 -2.96 -6.31
C LEU A 54 19.92 -3.98 -5.48
N SER A 55 20.35 -4.21 -4.25
CA SER A 55 19.54 -4.92 -3.26
C SER A 55 18.46 -3.99 -2.72
N VAL A 56 17.22 -4.47 -2.68
CA VAL A 56 16.04 -3.80 -2.15
C VAL A 56 15.29 -4.73 -1.21
N ASP A 57 14.58 -4.15 -0.25
CA ASP A 57 13.97 -4.93 0.84
C ASP A 57 12.63 -5.56 0.42
N GLY A 58 11.99 -5.03 -0.62
CA GLY A 58 10.74 -5.57 -1.16
C GLY A 58 10.94 -6.81 -2.02
N TYR A 59 9.82 -7.44 -2.36
CA TYR A 59 9.76 -8.62 -3.22
C TYR A 59 8.91 -8.39 -4.45
N ASP A 60 9.22 -9.13 -5.52
CA ASP A 60 8.33 -9.24 -6.66
C ASP A 60 7.11 -10.09 -6.30
N VAL A 61 5.95 -9.44 -6.18
CA VAL A 61 4.69 -10.07 -5.77
C VAL A 61 3.74 -10.31 -6.95
N ARG A 62 4.24 -10.28 -8.20
CA ARG A 62 3.44 -10.64 -9.39
C ARG A 62 2.66 -11.95 -9.23
N PRO A 63 3.22 -13.05 -8.68
CA PRO A 63 2.45 -14.28 -8.47
C PRO A 63 1.19 -14.09 -7.61
N LEU A 64 1.27 -13.23 -6.58
CA LEU A 64 0.11 -12.89 -5.75
C LEU A 64 -0.88 -12.00 -6.51
N LEU A 65 -0.39 -11.02 -7.27
CA LEU A 65 -1.23 -10.12 -8.06
C LEU A 65 -1.99 -10.84 -9.18
N PHE A 66 -1.35 -11.82 -9.81
CA PHE A 66 -1.91 -12.58 -10.92
C PHE A 66 -2.75 -13.77 -10.47
N GLY A 67 -2.87 -13.98 -9.14
CA GLY A 67 -3.66 -15.07 -8.57
C GLY A 67 -3.10 -16.46 -8.93
N GLU A 68 -1.77 -16.58 -9.03
CA GLU A 68 -1.13 -17.87 -9.31
C GLU A 68 -1.48 -18.88 -8.21
N ARG A 69 -1.86 -20.09 -8.63
CA ARG A 69 -2.31 -21.13 -7.70
C ARG A 69 -1.19 -21.47 -6.71
N GLY A 70 -1.48 -21.32 -5.42
CA GLY A 70 -0.54 -21.66 -4.37
C GLY A 70 0.53 -20.60 -4.10
N ALA A 71 0.44 -19.43 -4.74
CA ALA A 71 1.32 -18.31 -4.42
C ALA A 71 1.21 -17.95 -2.92
N ARG A 72 2.35 -17.62 -2.32
CA ARG A 72 2.48 -17.24 -0.91
C ARG A 72 3.35 -15.98 -0.80
N SER A 73 3.13 -15.23 0.26
CA SER A 73 4.02 -14.13 0.61
C SER A 73 5.46 -14.64 0.75
N PRO A 74 6.44 -14.00 0.10
CA PRO A 74 7.85 -14.36 0.26
C PRO A 74 8.41 -13.93 1.63
N TYR A 75 7.67 -13.12 2.39
CA TYR A 75 8.11 -12.63 3.69
C TYR A 75 8.08 -13.73 4.76
N ARG A 76 9.27 -14.15 5.21
CA ARG A 76 9.43 -14.89 6.47
C ARG A 76 9.02 -14.03 7.67
N ALA A 77 9.41 -12.76 7.65
CA ALA A 77 9.06 -11.77 8.66
C ALA A 77 9.06 -10.36 8.04
N PHE A 78 8.33 -9.45 8.68
CA PHE A 78 8.30 -8.04 8.35
C PHE A 78 8.60 -7.19 9.59
N TYR A 79 9.45 -6.19 9.42
CA TYR A 79 10.01 -5.40 10.52
C TYR A 79 9.47 -3.97 10.47
N TYR A 80 8.89 -3.51 11.58
CA TYR A 80 8.33 -2.17 11.71
C TYR A 80 9.33 -1.28 12.42
N TYR A 81 9.96 -0.38 11.67
CA TYR A 81 10.83 0.65 12.22
C TYR A 81 10.09 1.97 12.38
N TYR A 82 10.44 2.72 13.43
CA TYR A 82 10.11 4.14 13.56
C TYR A 82 11.42 4.92 13.64
N GLY A 83 11.75 5.63 12.57
CA GLY A 83 13.10 6.17 12.39
C GLY A 83 14.12 5.03 12.30
N ASP A 84 15.12 5.07 13.16
CA ASP A 84 16.17 4.05 13.29
C ASP A 84 15.84 2.95 14.32
N GLN A 85 14.70 3.02 15.02
CA GLN A 85 14.37 2.09 16.10
C GLN A 85 13.38 1.01 15.68
N LEU A 86 13.72 -0.26 15.94
CA LEU A 86 12.81 -1.40 15.71
C LEU A 86 11.66 -1.38 16.74
N GLN A 87 10.42 -1.28 16.26
CA GLN A 87 9.21 -1.22 17.10
C GLN A 87 8.48 -2.57 17.18
N ALA A 88 8.42 -3.30 16.07
CA ALA A 88 7.69 -4.56 16.03
C ALA A 88 8.21 -5.50 14.94
N VAL A 89 7.90 -6.79 15.10
CA VAL A 89 8.14 -7.84 14.12
C VAL A 89 6.84 -8.58 13.85
N ARG A 90 6.55 -8.86 12.58
CA ARG A 90 5.44 -9.73 12.17
C ARG A 90 5.95 -10.95 11.44
N SER A 91 5.44 -12.13 11.76
CA SER A 91 5.65 -13.36 10.99
C SER A 91 4.34 -14.16 10.97
N GLY A 92 3.84 -14.43 9.77
CA GLY A 92 2.51 -15.01 9.58
C GLY A 92 1.41 -14.22 10.31
N PRO A 93 0.60 -14.88 11.16
CA PRO A 93 -0.49 -14.24 11.89
C PRO A 93 0.01 -13.44 13.10
N TRP A 94 1.26 -13.63 13.53
CA TRP A 94 1.75 -13.07 14.78
C TRP A 94 2.45 -11.74 14.57
N LYS A 95 2.13 -10.76 15.41
CA LYS A 95 2.82 -9.48 15.50
C LYS A 95 3.27 -9.25 16.94
N LEU A 96 4.57 -9.08 17.13
CA LEU A 96 5.19 -8.75 18.41
C LEU A 96 5.65 -7.30 18.39
N PHE A 97 5.14 -6.47 19.29
CA PHE A 97 5.80 -5.23 19.66
C PHE A 97 6.91 -5.55 20.65
N VAL A 98 8.14 -5.19 20.30
CA VAL A 98 9.33 -5.55 21.08
C VAL A 98 9.40 -4.70 22.35
N PRO A 99 9.92 -5.22 23.47
CA PRO A 99 10.16 -4.41 24.67
C PRO A 99 11.08 -3.22 24.37
N LEU A 100 10.67 -2.01 24.75
CA LEU A 100 11.40 -0.77 24.48
C LEU A 100 11.45 0.14 25.72
N LYS A 101 12.65 0.26 26.32
CA LYS A 101 12.87 1.14 27.47
C LYS A 101 12.75 2.62 27.13
N ARG A 102 13.10 3.00 25.89
CA ARG A 102 13.10 4.39 25.41
C ARG A 102 12.61 4.41 23.97
N PHE A 103 11.65 5.28 23.67
CA PHE A 103 11.12 5.51 22.32
C PHE A 103 10.50 6.91 22.27
N SER A 104 10.40 7.49 21.07
CA SER A 104 9.81 8.82 20.86
C SER A 104 8.30 8.75 20.64
N ARG A 105 7.83 7.80 19.83
CA ARG A 105 6.42 7.51 19.60
C ARG A 105 6.22 6.00 19.50
N HIS A 106 5.17 5.49 20.14
CA HIS A 106 4.76 4.09 20.01
C HIS A 106 3.24 3.98 20.02
N PRO A 107 2.63 3.13 19.18
CA PRO A 107 1.17 2.98 19.12
C PRO A 107 0.52 2.30 20.33
N HIS A 108 1.29 1.75 21.27
CA HIS A 108 0.78 0.88 22.35
C HIS A 108 1.49 1.11 23.68
N PHE A 109 2.80 1.37 23.65
CA PHE A 109 3.54 1.72 24.85
C PHE A 109 3.46 3.22 25.14
N ARG A 110 3.38 3.55 26.44
CA ARG A 110 3.59 4.90 26.95
C ARG A 110 5.01 5.03 27.47
N ALA A 111 5.59 6.22 27.36
CA ALA A 111 6.94 6.46 27.88
C ALA A 111 7.00 6.08 29.36
N GLY A 112 7.99 5.25 29.73
CA GLY A 112 8.12 4.70 31.09
C GLY A 112 7.30 3.45 31.39
N ALA A 113 6.47 2.96 30.46
CA ALA A 113 5.58 1.80 30.65
C ALA A 113 5.97 0.56 29.79
N GLY A 114 7.06 0.62 29.02
CA GLY A 114 7.29 -0.25 27.86
C GLY A 114 8.38 -1.31 27.99
N ASP A 115 8.42 -2.12 29.05
CA ASP A 115 9.44 -3.18 29.19
C ASP A 115 8.90 -4.61 28.97
N SER A 116 7.61 -4.75 28.68
CA SER A 116 6.96 -6.05 28.49
C SER A 116 6.59 -6.32 27.02
N PRO A 117 6.75 -7.55 26.52
CA PRO A 117 6.37 -7.91 25.15
C PRO A 117 4.85 -7.85 24.98
N LEU A 118 4.40 -7.31 23.85
CA LEU A 118 3.00 -7.32 23.44
C LEU A 118 2.85 -8.16 22.17
N LEU A 119 2.28 -9.35 22.31
CA LEU A 119 2.05 -10.29 21.23
C LEU A 119 0.58 -10.27 20.82
N LEU A 120 0.33 -10.18 19.52
CA LEU A 120 -1.00 -10.09 18.92
C LEU A 120 -1.11 -11.10 17.78
N ASN A 121 -2.30 -11.69 17.62
CA ASN A 121 -2.67 -12.42 16.40
C ASN A 121 -3.49 -11.49 15.50
N VAL A 122 -2.87 -11.01 14.42
CA VAL A 122 -3.47 -10.03 13.50
C VAL A 122 -4.33 -10.65 12.41
N ALA A 123 -4.27 -11.98 12.23
CA ALA A 123 -5.14 -12.69 11.30
C ALA A 123 -6.53 -12.95 11.92
N GLU A 124 -6.54 -13.44 13.17
CA GLU A 124 -7.79 -13.76 13.88
C GLU A 124 -8.40 -12.54 14.57
N ASN A 125 -7.57 -11.60 15.03
CA ASN A 125 -8.02 -10.39 15.69
C ASN A 125 -7.35 -9.14 15.08
N PRO A 126 -7.84 -8.65 13.93
CA PRO A 126 -7.34 -7.42 13.32
C PRO A 126 -7.39 -6.21 14.28
N GLY A 127 -8.36 -6.19 15.20
CA GLY A 127 -8.51 -5.15 16.23
C GLY A 127 -7.41 -5.15 17.30
N SER A 128 -6.63 -6.24 17.41
CA SER A 128 -5.41 -6.31 18.22
C SER A 128 -5.61 -5.92 19.70
N THR A 129 -6.70 -6.36 20.31
CA THR A 129 -7.12 -5.90 21.65
C THR A 129 -6.59 -6.73 22.82
N VAL A 130 -6.08 -7.94 22.56
CA VAL A 130 -5.70 -8.91 23.61
C VAL A 130 -4.20 -9.21 23.51
N ASN A 131 -3.46 -9.00 24.60
CA ASN A 131 -2.07 -9.43 24.68
C ASN A 131 -2.00 -10.95 24.91
N LEU A 132 -1.32 -11.65 24.01
CA LEU A 132 -1.17 -13.10 24.01
C LEU A 132 0.24 -13.56 24.44
N ALA A 133 1.11 -12.65 24.85
CA ALA A 133 2.53 -12.94 25.10
C ALA A 133 2.74 -14.01 26.18
N GLU A 134 1.99 -13.96 27.28
CA GLU A 134 2.08 -14.94 28.38
C GLU A 134 1.58 -16.33 27.97
N ARG A 135 0.63 -16.39 27.02
CA ARG A 135 0.03 -17.64 26.54
C ARG A 135 0.88 -18.33 25.48
N HIS A 136 1.73 -17.59 24.78
CA HIS A 136 2.56 -18.09 23.68
C HIS A 136 4.03 -17.65 23.81
N PRO A 137 4.72 -18.05 24.90
CA PRO A 137 6.10 -17.62 25.16
C PRO A 137 7.10 -18.17 24.12
N ASP A 138 6.78 -19.29 23.49
CA ASP A 138 7.52 -19.88 22.37
C ASP A 138 7.47 -18.97 21.12
N VAL A 139 6.30 -18.43 20.79
CA VAL A 139 6.12 -17.48 19.68
C VAL A 139 6.88 -16.17 19.96
N VAL A 140 6.80 -15.67 21.20
CA VAL A 140 7.58 -14.48 21.61
C VAL A 140 9.07 -14.73 21.40
N ARG A 141 9.60 -15.87 21.84
CA ARG A 141 11.02 -16.22 21.69
C ARG A 141 11.43 -16.29 20.21
N SER A 142 10.60 -16.90 19.37
CA SER A 142 10.83 -16.99 17.92
C SER A 142 10.88 -15.60 17.27
N LEU A 143 9.90 -14.74 17.56
CA LEU A 143 9.85 -13.38 17.02
C LEU A 143 10.95 -12.47 17.56
N MET A 144 11.38 -12.65 18.81
CA MET A 144 12.55 -11.95 19.35
C MET A 144 13.85 -12.37 18.66
N THR A 145 13.98 -13.64 18.28
CA THR A 145 15.12 -14.11 17.48
C THR A 145 15.18 -13.40 16.13
N LEU A 146 14.02 -13.27 15.45
CA LEU A 146 13.89 -12.50 14.21
C LEU A 146 14.20 -11.01 14.43
N ALA A 147 13.76 -10.44 15.56
CA ALA A 147 14.07 -9.05 15.91
C ALA A 147 15.59 -8.83 16.03
N ASP A 148 16.30 -9.75 16.69
CA ASP A 148 17.74 -9.65 16.88
C ASP A 148 18.52 -9.88 15.57
N GLU A 149 18.03 -10.75 14.67
CA GLU A 149 18.53 -10.85 13.29
C GLU A 149 18.43 -9.50 12.58
N ALA A 150 17.24 -8.88 12.60
CA ALA A 150 17.01 -7.59 11.96
C ALA A 150 17.85 -6.46 12.55
N ARG A 151 18.03 -6.42 13.88
CA ARG A 151 18.87 -5.41 14.54
C ARG A 151 20.33 -5.52 14.12
N ARG A 152 20.85 -6.74 13.96
CA ARG A 152 22.23 -6.94 13.48
C ARG A 152 22.40 -6.45 12.05
N GLU A 153 21.44 -6.74 11.18
CA GLU A 153 21.54 -6.40 9.75
C GLU A 153 21.18 -4.95 9.44
N LEU A 154 20.01 -4.48 9.90
CA LEU A 154 19.46 -3.17 9.57
C LEU A 154 19.89 -2.08 10.56
N GLY A 155 20.24 -2.47 11.79
CA GLY A 155 20.59 -1.57 12.88
C GLY A 155 19.44 -1.35 13.86
N ASP A 156 19.69 -0.54 14.88
CA ASP A 156 18.69 -0.06 15.83
C ASP A 156 19.13 1.32 16.34
N ALA A 157 18.37 1.96 17.23
CA ALA A 157 18.70 3.27 17.79
C ALA A 157 20.12 3.30 18.38
N GLY A 158 21.00 4.10 17.76
CA GLY A 158 22.41 4.23 18.15
C GLY A 158 23.31 3.03 17.81
N VAL A 159 22.78 2.01 17.10
CA VAL A 159 23.51 0.81 16.68
C VAL A 159 23.46 0.69 15.16
N ARG A 160 24.62 0.75 14.52
CA ARG A 160 24.72 0.59 13.07
C ARG A 160 24.61 -0.88 12.68
N GLY A 161 23.69 -1.19 11.76
CA GLY A 161 23.56 -2.53 11.17
C GLY A 161 24.61 -2.83 10.10
N THR A 162 24.94 -4.11 9.92
CA THR A 162 25.93 -4.58 8.94
C THR A 162 25.51 -4.36 7.49
N GLY A 163 24.21 -4.38 7.20
CA GLY A 163 23.59 -4.13 5.90
C GLY A 163 23.14 -2.69 5.66
N GLN A 164 23.37 -1.78 6.62
CA GLN A 164 22.90 -0.40 6.51
C GLN A 164 23.66 0.37 5.41
N ARG A 165 22.94 0.73 4.34
CA ARG A 165 23.45 1.50 3.21
C ARG A 165 23.58 2.98 3.55
N LYS A 166 24.59 3.63 2.98
CA LYS A 166 24.68 5.10 3.03
C LYS A 166 23.55 5.71 2.20
N PRO A 167 22.99 6.86 2.59
CA PRO A 167 22.11 7.63 1.72
C PRO A 167 22.79 7.90 0.38
N GLY A 168 22.05 7.73 -0.71
CA GLY A 168 22.53 8.14 -2.04
C GLY A 168 22.75 9.65 -2.07
N GLN A 169 23.89 10.08 -2.61
CA GLN A 169 24.21 11.49 -2.78
C GLN A 169 24.46 11.78 -4.26
N ILE A 170 23.90 12.89 -4.74
CA ILE A 170 24.14 13.41 -6.09
C ILE A 170 24.85 14.75 -5.89
N ALA A 171 26.08 14.88 -6.40
CA ALA A 171 26.92 16.04 -6.15
C ALA A 171 26.35 17.33 -6.74
N ASP A 172 25.66 17.25 -7.87
CA ASP A 172 25.04 18.39 -8.55
C ASP A 172 23.59 18.05 -8.94
N PRO A 173 22.63 18.16 -8.00
CA PRO A 173 21.25 17.78 -8.25
C PRO A 173 20.59 18.82 -9.17
N THR A 174 20.26 18.41 -10.39
CA THR A 174 19.50 19.25 -11.33
C THR A 174 18.01 18.89 -11.31
N PRO A 175 17.09 19.88 -11.28
CA PRO A 175 15.67 19.62 -11.44
C PRO A 175 15.39 18.90 -12.76
N ARG A 176 14.71 17.75 -12.71
CA ARG A 176 14.26 17.03 -13.90
C ARG A 176 12.91 17.62 -14.30
N THR A 177 12.93 18.61 -15.19
CA THR A 177 11.72 19.15 -15.79
C THR A 177 11.35 18.32 -17.01
N LEU A 178 10.05 18.05 -17.19
CA LEU A 178 9.56 17.63 -18.50
C LEU A 178 9.75 18.82 -19.42
N THR A 179 10.72 18.75 -20.33
CA THR A 179 10.83 19.74 -21.41
C THR A 179 9.57 19.60 -22.24
N ARG A 180 8.62 20.53 -22.06
CA ARG A 180 7.52 20.69 -23.00
C ARG A 180 8.17 20.96 -24.36
N PRO A 181 7.89 20.17 -25.41
CA PRO A 181 8.30 20.55 -26.75
C PRO A 181 7.87 22.00 -26.96
N ALA A 182 8.77 22.85 -27.47
CA ALA A 182 8.38 24.19 -27.84
C ALA A 182 7.15 24.04 -28.74
N ALA A 183 6.03 24.63 -28.34
CA ALA A 183 4.82 24.57 -29.15
C ALA A 183 5.22 25.06 -30.54
N ALA A 184 5.14 24.18 -31.54
CA ALA A 184 5.28 24.59 -32.92
C ALA A 184 4.26 25.72 -33.10
N THR A 185 4.77 26.92 -33.36
CA THR A 185 3.96 28.07 -33.75
C THR A 185 3.41 27.81 -35.15
N GLU A 186 2.50 26.86 -35.27
CA GLU A 186 1.58 26.83 -36.39
C GLU A 186 0.35 27.63 -35.95
N ARG A 187 0.39 28.93 -36.24
CA ARG A 187 -0.83 29.71 -36.41
C ARG A 187 -1.50 29.23 -37.72
N GLY A 188 -2.07 28.04 -37.67
CA GLY A 188 -3.06 27.58 -38.63
C GLY A 188 -4.42 28.11 -38.19
N THR A 189 -5.06 28.89 -39.03
CA THR A 189 -6.43 29.37 -38.85
C THR A 189 -7.41 28.23 -39.13
N ASP A 190 -7.39 27.17 -38.35
CA ASP A 190 -8.45 26.17 -38.36
C ASP A 190 -9.19 26.23 -37.03
N ASN A 191 -10.40 26.79 -37.10
CA ASN A 191 -11.36 26.72 -36.01
C ASN A 191 -11.57 25.25 -35.64
N PRO A 192 -11.59 24.88 -34.34
CA PRO A 192 -11.84 23.51 -33.94
C PRO A 192 -13.24 23.10 -34.40
N VAL A 193 -13.32 22.15 -35.35
CA VAL A 193 -14.57 21.51 -35.71
C VAL A 193 -15.03 20.69 -34.51
N ARG A 194 -16.17 21.07 -33.95
CA ARG A 194 -16.79 20.41 -32.82
C ARG A 194 -17.19 18.98 -33.25
N PRO A 195 -16.87 17.92 -32.47
CA PRO A 195 -17.28 16.57 -32.84
C PRO A 195 -18.81 16.50 -32.85
N THR A 196 -19.38 16.19 -34.02
CA THR A 196 -20.80 15.90 -34.19
C THR A 196 -21.06 14.44 -33.81
N ARG A 197 -22.25 14.18 -33.26
CA ARG A 197 -22.72 12.81 -33.02
C ARG A 197 -22.93 12.09 -34.36
N PRO A 198 -22.95 10.74 -34.38
CA PRO A 198 -23.09 9.95 -35.62
C PRO A 198 -24.37 10.23 -36.42
N ASP A 199 -25.36 10.87 -35.80
CA ASP A 199 -26.65 11.29 -36.35
C ASP A 199 -26.65 12.73 -36.88
N GLY A 200 -25.49 13.42 -36.88
CA GLY A 200 -25.30 14.71 -37.55
C GLY A 200 -25.92 15.92 -36.84
N GLN A 201 -26.44 15.77 -35.62
CA GLN A 201 -26.99 16.89 -34.85
C GLN A 201 -25.96 17.50 -33.89
N GLU A 202 -25.89 18.83 -33.85
CA GLU A 202 -25.07 19.56 -32.89
C GLU A 202 -25.61 19.40 -31.46
N CYS A 203 -24.71 19.21 -30.49
CA CYS A 203 -25.08 19.17 -29.07
C CYS A 203 -25.65 20.55 -28.65
N PRO A 204 -26.89 20.62 -28.11
CA PRO A 204 -27.46 21.88 -27.65
C PRO A 204 -26.59 22.45 -26.52
N SER A 205 -26.32 23.75 -26.59
CA SER A 205 -25.57 24.49 -25.59
C SER A 205 -26.27 24.41 -24.23
N CYS A 206 -25.54 24.00 -23.19
CA CYS A 206 -26.04 24.10 -21.83
C CYS A 206 -26.11 25.58 -21.42
N GLU A 207 -27.30 26.17 -21.47
CA GLU A 207 -27.55 27.44 -20.78
C GLU A 207 -27.57 27.19 -19.27
N MET A 208 -26.62 27.80 -18.55
CA MET A 208 -26.67 27.90 -17.10
C MET A 208 -27.76 28.90 -16.71
N GLY A 209 -29.02 28.45 -16.64
CA GLY A 209 -30.10 29.30 -16.19
C GLY A 209 -31.50 28.85 -16.61
N SER A 210 -31.95 27.67 -16.16
CA SER A 210 -33.38 27.33 -16.23
C SER A 210 -33.77 26.35 -15.12
N PRO A 211 -34.88 26.57 -14.38
CA PRO A 211 -35.28 25.75 -13.24
C PRO A 211 -36.03 24.49 -13.72
N ARG A 212 -35.36 23.64 -14.49
CA ARG A 212 -35.88 22.30 -14.85
C ARG A 212 -34.76 21.27 -14.94
N ALA A 213 -34.01 21.09 -13.87
CA ALA A 213 -33.23 19.87 -13.67
C ALA A 213 -34.15 18.81 -13.02
N ARG A 214 -34.59 17.82 -13.80
CA ARG A 214 -35.11 16.57 -13.22
C ARG A 214 -33.90 15.70 -12.86
N PRO A 215 -33.81 15.16 -11.63
CA PRO A 215 -32.73 14.28 -11.25
C PRO A 215 -32.82 12.95 -12.01
N ILE A 216 -31.69 12.51 -12.56
CA ILE A 216 -31.52 11.23 -13.23
C ILE A 216 -31.47 10.14 -12.15
N GLY A 217 -32.42 9.20 -12.24
CA GLY A 217 -32.19 7.80 -11.90
C GLY A 217 -32.22 7.40 -10.43
N GLN A 218 -33.42 7.35 -9.85
CA GLN A 218 -33.78 6.31 -8.88
C GLN A 218 -34.01 5.00 -9.67
N TYR A 219 -33.29 3.94 -9.32
CA TYR A 219 -33.63 2.58 -9.76
C TYR A 219 -34.84 2.08 -8.95
N PRO A 220 -35.83 1.39 -9.57
CA PRO A 220 -36.94 0.82 -8.83
C PRO A 220 -36.51 -0.46 -8.10
N CYS A 221 -36.59 -0.44 -6.77
CA CYS A 221 -36.71 -1.64 -5.94
C CYS A 221 -38.16 -2.12 -6.02
N GLU A 222 -38.37 -3.34 -6.51
CA GLU A 222 -39.65 -4.03 -6.38
C GLU A 222 -39.94 -4.32 -4.91
N SER A 223 -41.05 -3.75 -4.42
CA SER A 223 -41.60 -4.02 -3.10
C SER A 223 -42.52 -5.25 -3.14
N ARG A 224 -42.18 -6.31 -2.39
CA ARG A 224 -43.20 -7.17 -1.77
C ARG A 224 -43.36 -6.77 -0.31
N HIS A 225 -44.60 -6.49 0.06
CA HIS A 225 -45.05 -6.21 1.42
C HIS A 225 -44.56 -7.25 2.42
N GLN A 226 -44.07 -6.79 3.59
CA GLN A 226 -44.67 -7.13 4.87
C GLN A 226 -44.20 -6.17 5.98
N THR A 227 -45.17 -5.86 6.83
CA THR A 227 -45.21 -4.93 7.97
C THR A 227 -44.28 -5.28 9.12
N ASN A 228 -43.56 -4.30 9.72
CA ASN A 228 -43.87 -3.77 11.07
C ASN A 228 -42.73 -2.90 11.67
N SER A 229 -43.18 -1.78 12.24
CA SER A 229 -42.78 -1.17 13.52
C SER A 229 -41.38 -0.56 13.76
N HIS A 230 -41.44 0.75 14.10
CA HIS A 230 -40.65 1.49 15.10
C HIS A 230 -39.25 2.08 14.75
N THR A 231 -39.27 3.41 14.55
CA THR A 231 -38.42 4.45 15.19
C THR A 231 -36.90 4.19 15.32
N ASN A 232 -36.06 5.00 14.66
CA ASN A 232 -35.42 6.22 15.24
C ASN A 232 -34.41 6.83 14.25
N CYS A 233 -34.56 8.13 13.94
CA CYS A 233 -33.69 8.91 13.07
C CYS A 233 -32.43 9.40 13.81
N ARG A 234 -31.23 9.09 13.29
CA ARG A 234 -30.02 9.94 13.46
C ARG A 234 -29.16 9.91 12.18
N ARG A 235 -28.88 11.10 11.65
CA ARG A 235 -28.07 11.37 10.44
C ARG A 235 -26.57 11.16 10.68
N PRO A 236 -25.78 10.83 9.64
CA PRO A 236 -24.44 11.38 9.47
C PRO A 236 -24.34 12.17 8.14
N PHE A 237 -23.96 13.44 8.18
CA PHE A 237 -22.61 13.97 7.93
C PHE A 237 -22.06 13.64 6.53
N PHE A 238 -22.15 14.64 5.64
CA PHE A 238 -21.52 14.67 4.32
C PHE A 238 -20.01 14.82 4.44
N GLY A 239 -19.26 13.96 3.75
CA GLY A 239 -17.83 14.08 3.52
C GLY A 239 -17.52 13.93 2.02
N THR A 240 -17.00 14.99 1.43
CA THR A 240 -16.69 15.19 0.02
C THR A 240 -15.66 14.18 -0.51
N VAL A 241 -15.98 13.49 -1.61
CA VAL A 241 -15.04 12.70 -2.40
C VAL A 241 -14.45 13.61 -3.48
N VAL A 242 -13.14 13.83 -3.44
CA VAL A 242 -12.38 14.45 -4.54
C VAL A 242 -11.86 13.32 -5.42
N SER A 243 -12.40 13.25 -6.63
CA SER A 243 -11.89 12.43 -7.73
C SER A 243 -10.80 13.24 -8.45
N VAL A 244 -9.60 12.69 -8.57
CA VAL A 244 -8.54 13.25 -9.42
C VAL A 244 -8.36 12.29 -10.59
N CYS A 245 -8.52 12.83 -11.80
CA CYS A 245 -8.31 12.16 -13.08
C CYS A 245 -6.84 11.78 -13.29
#